data_AF-A0A0H3I407-F1
#
_entry.id   AF-A0A0H3I407-F1
#
_cell.length_a   1.000
_cell.length_b   1.000
_cell.length_c   1.000
_cell.angle_alpha   90.00
_cell.angle_beta   90.00
_cell.angle_gamma   90.00
#
_symmetry.space_group_name_H-M   'P 1'
#
loop_
_entity.id
_entity.type
_entity.pdbx_description
1 polymer ?
#
loop_
_entity_poly.entity_id
_entity_poly.type
_entity_poly.pdbx_seq_one_letter_code
_entity_poly.pdbx_strand_id
1 'polypeptide(L)'
;MSAYLYTEDELPEKFKYPSSYIEIMSMDVIPDIEPWSFICEFKESSAFWMREVKGKYPTRRLVPFAKVNYSDDIACFDGADTSGEPKVYYVHAFASAGWEDRGYTDNFAEWLKMARFESARYKAEQAEDDV
;
A
#
# COMPACT_ATOMS: atom_id res chain seq x y z
N MET A 1 1.78 -17.95 -6.91
CA MET A 1 0.46 -17.56 -6.37
C MET A 1 0.01 -16.32 -7.10
N SER A 2 -1.27 -16.11 -7.36
CA SER A 2 -1.76 -14.90 -8.03
C SER A 2 -2.14 -13.86 -6.97
N ALA A 3 -1.63 -12.64 -7.09
CA ALA A 3 -1.97 -11.54 -6.19
C ALA A 3 -3.47 -11.21 -6.27
N TYR A 4 -4.07 -10.91 -5.12
CA TYR A 4 -5.44 -10.42 -5.03
C TYR A 4 -5.52 -8.93 -5.38
N LEU A 5 -6.25 -8.60 -6.43
CA LEU A 5 -6.69 -7.25 -6.74
C LEU A 5 -8.15 -7.10 -6.32
N TYR A 6 -8.49 -5.98 -5.65
CA TYR A 6 -9.87 -5.68 -5.31
C TYR A 6 -10.76 -5.70 -6.56
N THR A 7 -11.97 -6.23 -6.40
CA THR A 7 -12.98 -6.25 -7.46
C THR A 7 -13.58 -4.85 -7.67
N GLU A 8 -14.29 -4.65 -8.78
CA GLU A 8 -14.89 -3.35 -9.11
C GLU A 8 -15.88 -2.87 -8.03
N ASP A 9 -16.59 -3.77 -7.35
CA ASP A 9 -17.51 -3.45 -6.25
C ASP A 9 -16.79 -3.10 -4.92
N GLU A 10 -15.55 -3.55 -4.75
CA GLU A 10 -14.70 -3.20 -3.61
C GLU A 10 -13.98 -1.87 -3.81
N LEU A 11 -13.86 -1.39 -5.05
CA LEU A 11 -13.13 -0.18 -5.39
C LEU A 11 -14.05 1.06 -5.40
N PRO A 12 -13.48 2.25 -5.16
CA PRO A 12 -14.16 3.50 -5.45
C PRO A 12 -14.56 3.61 -6.94
N GLU A 13 -15.65 4.30 -7.22
CA GLU A 13 -16.20 4.43 -8.58
C GLU A 13 -15.15 4.97 -9.56
N LYS A 14 -14.94 4.25 -10.69
CA LYS A 14 -14.00 4.60 -11.77
C LYS A 14 -12.52 4.63 -11.37
N PHE A 15 -12.17 4.13 -10.19
CA PHE A 15 -10.77 3.95 -9.82
C PHE A 15 -10.07 3.04 -10.83
N LYS A 16 -8.81 3.35 -11.12
CA LYS A 16 -7.94 2.55 -11.98
C LYS A 16 -6.62 2.36 -11.27
N TYR A 17 -6.16 1.11 -11.20
CA TYR A 17 -4.82 0.84 -10.71
C TYR A 17 -3.75 1.43 -11.64
N PRO A 18 -2.63 1.89 -11.08
CA PRO A 18 -1.42 2.13 -11.85
C PRO A 18 -1.02 0.89 -12.65
N SER A 19 -0.64 1.07 -13.92
CA SER A 19 -0.19 -0.04 -14.76
C SER A 19 1.03 -0.74 -14.17
N SER A 20 1.95 0.03 -13.60
CA SER A 20 3.14 -0.47 -12.90
C SER A 20 2.80 -1.30 -11.65
N TYR A 21 1.69 -1.03 -10.97
CA TYR A 21 1.21 -1.88 -9.88
C TYR A 21 0.70 -3.22 -10.43
N ILE A 22 -0.14 -3.19 -11.47
CA ILE A 22 -0.66 -4.40 -12.12
C ILE A 22 0.49 -5.30 -12.62
N GLU A 23 1.52 -4.70 -13.23
CA GLU A 23 2.70 -5.42 -13.70
C GLU A 23 3.40 -6.20 -12.57
N ILE A 24 3.60 -5.57 -11.41
CA ILE A 24 4.21 -6.24 -10.24
C ILE A 24 3.31 -7.35 -9.71
N MET A 25 2.00 -7.09 -9.62
CA MET A 25 1.02 -8.08 -9.15
C MET A 25 0.85 -9.26 -10.11
N SER A 26 1.35 -9.13 -11.34
CA SER A 26 1.37 -10.17 -12.36
C SER A 26 2.66 -11.00 -12.38
N MET A 27 3.66 -10.66 -11.54
CA MET A 27 4.92 -11.40 -11.44
C MET A 27 4.72 -12.72 -10.68
N ASP A 28 5.53 -13.74 -11.00
CA ASP A 28 5.52 -15.02 -10.28
C ASP A 28 5.97 -14.87 -8.82
N VAL A 29 6.85 -13.89 -8.56
CA VAL A 29 7.42 -13.57 -7.26
C VAL A 29 7.23 -12.07 -7.01
N ILE A 30 6.51 -11.76 -5.94
CA ILE A 30 6.32 -10.37 -5.50
C ILE A 30 7.65 -9.86 -4.92
N PRO A 31 8.09 -8.63 -5.28
CA PRO A 31 9.31 -8.06 -4.74
C PRO A 31 9.28 -7.97 -3.21
N ASP A 32 10.31 -8.51 -2.58
CA ASP A 32 10.58 -8.30 -1.16
C ASP A 32 11.09 -6.87 -0.93
N ILE A 33 10.26 -6.06 -0.29
CA ILE A 33 10.49 -4.65 0.02
C ILE A 33 10.39 -4.38 1.53
N GLU A 34 10.71 -5.37 2.37
CA GLU A 34 10.72 -5.23 3.83
C GLU A 34 11.50 -3.96 4.24
N PRO A 35 10.92 -3.05 5.04
CA PRO A 35 9.87 -3.27 6.04
C PRO A 35 8.43 -3.27 5.51
N TRP A 36 8.23 -2.89 4.25
CA TRP A 36 6.92 -2.95 3.61
C TRP A 36 6.60 -4.38 3.14
N SER A 37 5.33 -4.74 3.18
CA SER A 37 4.78 -5.92 2.52
C SER A 37 3.54 -5.55 1.73
N PHE A 38 3.40 -6.14 0.54
CA PHE A 38 2.16 -6.02 -0.23
C PHE A 38 1.06 -6.86 0.45
N ILE A 39 -0.13 -6.31 0.62
CA ILE A 39 -1.22 -7.00 1.33
C ILE A 39 -2.05 -7.91 0.41
N CYS A 40 -1.74 -7.91 -0.89
CA CYS A 40 -2.43 -8.65 -1.94
C CYS A 40 -2.11 -10.14 -1.97
N GLU A 41 -1.07 -10.61 -1.26
CA GLU A 41 -0.71 -12.03 -1.23
C GLU A 41 -1.85 -12.91 -0.68
N PHE A 42 -2.66 -12.35 0.21
CA PHE A 42 -3.82 -13.02 0.80
C PHE A 42 -5.05 -12.12 0.71
N LYS A 43 -6.13 -12.64 0.13
CA LYS A 43 -7.41 -11.92 0.00
C LYS A 43 -7.91 -11.44 1.36
N GLU A 44 -7.76 -12.25 2.39
CA GLU A 44 -8.19 -11.95 3.76
C GLU A 44 -7.46 -10.72 4.33
N SER A 45 -6.16 -10.59 4.02
CA SER A 45 -5.34 -9.43 4.42
C SER A 45 -5.82 -8.17 3.70
N SER A 46 -5.97 -8.25 2.37
CA SER A 46 -6.49 -7.14 1.56
C SER A 46 -7.89 -6.70 2.03
N ALA A 47 -8.80 -7.65 2.27
CA ALA A 47 -10.17 -7.39 2.70
C ALA A 47 -10.23 -6.81 4.13
N PHE A 48 -9.32 -7.25 5.02
CA PHE A 48 -9.19 -6.68 6.36
C PHE A 48 -8.82 -5.20 6.28
N TRP A 49 -7.71 -4.86 5.59
CA TRP A 49 -7.27 -3.47 5.50
C TRP A 49 -8.27 -2.57 4.78
N MET A 50 -8.88 -3.05 3.70
CA MET A 50 -9.91 -2.30 2.99
C MET A 50 -11.08 -1.94 3.94
N ARG A 51 -11.53 -2.88 4.76
CA ARG A 51 -12.60 -2.67 5.74
C ARG A 51 -12.19 -1.68 6.83
N GLU A 52 -11.01 -1.86 7.43
CA GLU A 52 -10.53 -1.00 8.52
C GLU A 52 -10.41 0.45 8.07
N VAL A 53 -9.77 0.68 6.92
CA VAL A 53 -9.52 2.02 6.40
C VAL A 53 -10.83 2.69 5.97
N LYS A 54 -11.73 1.98 5.28
CA LYS A 54 -13.05 2.52 4.93
C LYS A 54 -13.91 2.83 6.16
N GLY A 55 -13.83 1.99 7.19
CA GLY A 55 -14.59 2.20 8.43
C GLY A 55 -14.10 3.42 9.22
N LYS A 56 -12.79 3.64 9.28
CA LYS A 56 -12.18 4.73 10.06
C LYS A 56 -12.11 6.05 9.32
N TYR A 57 -11.83 6.01 8.02
CA TYR A 57 -11.61 7.20 7.19
C TYR A 57 -12.53 7.21 5.96
N PRO A 58 -13.88 7.12 6.16
CA PRO A 58 -14.84 6.96 5.06
C PRO A 58 -14.83 8.11 4.06
N THR A 59 -14.39 9.31 4.46
CA THR A 59 -14.32 10.50 3.59
C THR A 59 -13.11 10.52 2.67
N ARG A 60 -12.07 9.72 2.95
CA ARG A 60 -10.80 9.76 2.22
C ARG A 60 -10.74 8.88 0.97
N ARG A 61 -11.69 7.95 0.78
CA ARG A 61 -11.75 7.03 -0.37
C ARG A 61 -10.41 6.31 -0.63
N LEU A 62 -9.78 5.80 0.42
CA LEU A 62 -8.47 5.14 0.34
C LEU A 62 -8.58 3.70 -0.17
N VAL A 63 -7.61 3.28 -0.97
CA VAL A 63 -7.45 1.88 -1.44
C VAL A 63 -6.11 1.34 -0.94
N PRO A 64 -6.07 0.57 0.17
CA PRO A 64 -4.82 0.09 0.74
C PRO A 64 -4.15 -0.96 -0.14
N PHE A 65 -2.82 -0.99 -0.20
CA PHE A 65 -2.10 -1.99 -1.01
C PHE A 65 -0.79 -2.50 -0.39
N ALA A 66 -0.24 -1.80 0.60
CA ALA A 66 0.93 -2.25 1.34
C ALA A 66 0.85 -1.84 2.82
N LYS A 67 1.60 -2.53 3.67
CA LYS A 67 1.72 -2.23 5.11
C LYS A 67 3.18 -2.30 5.56
N VAL A 68 3.53 -1.60 6.63
CA VAL A 68 4.78 -1.81 7.36
C VAL A 68 4.61 -3.00 8.32
N ASN A 69 5.58 -3.90 8.40
CA ASN A 69 5.42 -5.14 9.18
C ASN A 69 5.41 -4.95 10.70
N TYR A 70 6.02 -3.89 11.22
CA TYR A 70 6.16 -3.59 12.65
C TYR A 70 5.37 -2.35 13.11
N SER A 71 4.58 -1.75 12.22
CA SER A 71 3.76 -0.57 12.50
C SER A 71 2.37 -0.75 11.92
N ASP A 72 1.43 0.07 12.37
CA ASP A 72 0.09 0.17 11.79
C ASP A 72 0.05 1.11 10.57
N ASP A 73 1.21 1.49 10.06
CA ASP A 73 1.33 2.32 8.85
C ASP A 73 1.07 1.48 7.59
N ILE A 74 0.23 2.03 6.72
CA ILE A 74 -0.15 1.45 5.45
C ILE A 74 0.03 2.45 4.31
N ALA A 75 0.22 1.94 3.11
CA ALA A 75 0.20 2.72 1.88
C ALA A 75 -1.14 2.52 1.18
N CYS A 76 -1.78 3.63 0.81
CA CYS A 76 -3.08 3.64 0.15
C CYS A 76 -3.02 4.46 -1.14
N PHE A 77 -3.61 3.97 -2.22
CA PHE A 77 -3.91 4.82 -3.36
C PHE A 77 -5.01 5.84 -3.02
N ASP A 78 -4.91 7.02 -3.61
CA ASP A 78 -6.00 7.97 -3.70
C ASP A 78 -7.11 7.41 -4.59
N GLY A 79 -8.12 6.82 -3.98
CA GLY A 79 -9.25 6.24 -4.70
C GLY A 79 -10.23 7.28 -5.26
N ALA A 80 -10.02 8.57 -5.01
CA ALA A 80 -10.74 9.62 -5.72
C ALA A 80 -10.21 9.84 -7.15
N ASP A 81 -8.98 9.40 -7.41
CA ASP A 81 -8.32 9.56 -8.70
C ASP A 81 -8.82 8.52 -9.72
N THR A 82 -9.16 8.99 -10.91
CA THR A 82 -9.65 8.15 -12.02
C THR A 82 -8.72 8.17 -13.24
N SER A 83 -7.56 8.81 -13.13
CA SER A 83 -6.56 8.98 -14.19
C SER A 83 -5.79 7.69 -14.47
N GLY A 84 -5.62 6.86 -13.44
CA GLY A 84 -4.75 5.68 -13.46
C GLY A 84 -3.38 5.93 -12.85
N GLU A 85 -3.04 7.15 -12.44
CA GLU A 85 -1.82 7.47 -11.70
C GLU A 85 -2.16 8.15 -10.36
N PRO A 86 -2.90 7.47 -9.46
CA PRO A 86 -3.26 8.00 -8.15
C PRO A 86 -2.02 8.32 -7.31
N LYS A 87 -2.12 9.39 -6.51
CA LYS A 87 -1.21 9.60 -5.38
C LYS A 87 -1.22 8.39 -4.45
N VAL A 88 -0.12 8.18 -3.75
CA VAL A 88 -0.04 7.20 -2.66
C VAL A 88 0.07 7.94 -1.34
N TYR A 89 -0.91 7.77 -0.47
CA TYR A 89 -0.89 8.27 0.90
C TYR A 89 -0.27 7.25 1.84
N TYR A 90 0.57 7.74 2.75
CA TYR A 90 0.98 7.00 3.94
C TYR A 90 -0.04 7.28 5.05
N VAL A 91 -0.62 6.22 5.61
CA VAL A 91 -1.73 6.31 6.56
C VAL A 91 -1.42 5.50 7.80
N HIS A 92 -1.48 6.10 8.97
CA HIS A 92 -1.42 5.38 10.24
C HIS A 92 -2.80 4.86 10.60
N ALA A 93 -3.07 3.58 10.30
CA ALA A 93 -4.42 3.04 10.16
C ALA A 93 -5.29 3.09 11.43
N PHE A 94 -4.70 3.20 12.62
CA PHE A 94 -5.42 3.27 13.89
C PHE A 94 -5.34 4.64 14.59
N ALA A 95 -4.83 5.67 13.92
CA ALA A 95 -4.93 7.05 14.43
C ALA A 95 -6.37 7.55 14.43
N SER A 96 -6.66 8.55 15.26
CA SER A 96 -7.91 9.30 15.16
C SER A 96 -8.00 10.02 13.81
N ALA A 97 -9.20 10.12 13.24
CA ALA A 97 -9.42 10.85 11.99
C ALA A 97 -8.88 12.29 12.06
N GLY A 98 -8.12 12.70 11.04
CA GLY A 98 -7.38 13.96 10.97
C GLY A 98 -5.92 13.85 11.41
N TRP A 99 -5.49 12.73 12.00
CA TRP A 99 -4.11 12.49 12.45
C TRP A 99 -3.42 11.33 11.74
N GLU A 100 -4.16 10.61 10.89
CA GLU A 100 -3.65 9.42 10.21
C GLU A 100 -2.74 9.74 9.03
N ASP A 101 -2.79 10.95 8.47
CA ASP A 101 -1.99 11.33 7.32
C ASP A 101 -0.50 11.50 7.67
N ARG A 102 0.36 10.75 6.99
CA ARG A 102 1.82 10.78 7.16
C ARG A 102 2.53 11.35 5.92
N GLY A 103 1.80 11.95 5.00
CA GLY A 103 2.30 12.46 3.73
C GLY A 103 1.93 11.55 2.55
N TYR A 104 2.50 11.87 1.39
CA TYR A 104 2.20 11.16 0.14
C TYR A 104 3.39 11.15 -0.82
N THR A 105 3.34 10.25 -1.82
CA THR A 105 4.10 10.35 -3.06
C THR A 105 3.15 10.63 -4.23
N ASP A 106 3.67 11.22 -5.30
CA ASP A 106 2.86 11.65 -6.44
C ASP A 106 2.22 10.49 -7.21
N ASN A 107 2.82 9.29 -7.15
CA ASN A 107 2.30 8.08 -7.77
C ASN A 107 2.95 6.82 -7.16
N PHE A 108 2.53 5.65 -7.66
CA PHE A 108 3.05 4.35 -7.27
C PHE A 108 4.53 4.15 -7.59
N ALA A 109 5.01 4.64 -8.73
CA ALA A 109 6.41 4.45 -9.13
C ALA A 109 7.37 5.16 -8.16
N GLU A 110 7.03 6.39 -7.74
CA GLU A 110 7.79 7.11 -6.71
C GLU A 110 7.68 6.42 -5.35
N TRP A 111 6.50 5.93 -4.95
CA TRP A 111 6.36 5.15 -3.72
C TRP A 111 7.26 3.91 -3.73
N LEU A 112 7.24 3.13 -4.81
CA LEU A 112 8.01 1.90 -4.94
C LEU A 112 9.52 2.16 -4.91
N LYS A 113 9.96 3.23 -5.56
CA LYS A 113 11.36 3.67 -5.51
C LYS A 113 11.78 3.98 -4.07
N MET A 114 10.97 4.73 -3.33
CA MET A 114 11.23 5.04 -1.92
C MET A 114 11.23 3.79 -1.04
N ALA A 115 10.24 2.91 -1.21
CA ALA A 115 10.16 1.64 -0.47
C ALA A 115 11.38 0.74 -0.72
N ARG A 116 11.91 0.70 -1.94
CA ARG A 116 13.15 -0.03 -2.26
C ARG A 116 14.39 0.57 -1.59
N PHE A 117 14.51 1.90 -1.56
CA PHE A 117 15.61 2.57 -0.84
C PHE A 117 15.55 2.31 0.66
N GLU A 118 14.35 2.41 1.24
CA GLU A 118 14.12 2.09 2.64
C GLU A 118 14.45 0.62 2.94
N SER A 119 14.02 -0.30 2.06
CA SER A 119 14.27 -1.73 2.23
C SER A 119 15.76 -2.07 2.22
N ALA A 120 16.52 -1.47 1.30
CA ALA A 120 17.97 -1.66 1.26
C ALA A 120 18.65 -1.17 2.54
N ARG A 121 18.22 -0.02 3.09
CA ARG A 121 18.73 0.51 4.35
C ARG A 121 18.38 -0.41 5.52
N TYR A 122 17.10 -0.79 5.65
CA TYR A 122 16.61 -1.63 6.74
C TYR A 122 17.38 -2.97 6.81
N LYS A 123 17.57 -3.62 5.66
CA LYS A 123 18.31 -4.90 5.58
C LYS A 123 19.80 -4.74 5.90
N ALA A 124 20.41 -3.60 5.55
CA ALA A 124 21.79 -3.32 5.92
C ALA A 124 21.94 -3.13 7.44
N GLU A 125 21.04 -2.38 8.07
CA GLU A 125 21.02 -2.17 9.53
C GLU A 125 20.84 -3.51 10.28
N GLN A 126 19.92 -4.37 9.85
CA GLN A 126 19.73 -5.69 10.48
C GLN A 126 20.98 -6.59 10.35
N ALA A 127 21.68 -6.54 9.23
CA ALA A 127 22.89 -7.33 9.03
C ALA A 127 24.07 -6.84 9.89
N GLU A 128 24.07 -5.58 10.32
CA GLU A 128 25.08 -5.05 11.26
C GLU A 128 24.79 -5.47 12.71
N ASP A 129 23.51 -5.56 13.10
CA ASP A 129 23.10 -5.98 14.44
C ASP A 129 23.30 -7.49 14.70
N ASP A 130 23.37 -8.30 13.64
CA ASP A 130 23.56 -9.76 13.69
C ASP A 130 25.05 -10.20 13.78
N VAL A 131 26.01 -9.26 13.84
CA VAL A 131 27.48 -9.51 13.79
C VAL A 131 28.18 -9.32 15.14
#